data_AF-A0A6C0HFC0-F1
#
_entry.id   AF-A0A6C0HFC0-F1
#
_cell.length_a   1.000
_cell.length_b   1.000
_cell.length_c   1.000
_cell.angle_alpha   90.00
_cell.angle_beta   90.00
_cell.angle_gamma   90.00
#
_symmetry.space_group_name_H-M   'P 1'
#
loop_
_entity.id
_entity.type
_entity.pdbx_description
1 polymer ?
#
loop_
_entity_poly.entity_id
_entity_poly.type
_entity_poly.pdbx_seq_one_letter_code
_entity_poly.pdbx_strand_id
1 'polypeptide(L)'
;MPPRKKVPEKIAETPVVFFLKISEKEEQVIPVGQTTSYSEILDNSVKQDTERFSATILRPLLEHIHDEKYSEHTACFWCCHQFTGFQFKIPVSYNTYKETYTCEGNFCSPECCLSHLYADNTVSDNNQWYRHSLLIKLYGFLYKDPISPAPPRELLRLFGGPLDIKQFREFLAGTNEIILSEMPPIRTVFPSMNIQGPLRDIKKYVSLANDVIDKASESLRLKRSKPLQQNVQTIDMCIKR
;
A
#
# COMPACT_ATOMS: atom_id res chain seq x y z
N MET A 1 -18.98 49.34 35.82
CA MET A 1 -18.86 47.86 35.86
C MET A 1 -17.58 47.47 35.13
N PRO A 2 -16.70 46.65 35.72
CA PRO A 2 -15.51 46.17 35.02
C PRO A 2 -15.90 45.07 34.00
N PRO A 3 -15.15 44.89 32.91
CA PRO A 3 -15.43 43.86 31.93
C PRO A 3 -15.07 42.48 32.52
N ARG A 4 -16.02 41.52 32.42
CA ARG A 4 -15.85 40.14 32.87
C ARG A 4 -14.75 39.45 32.04
N LYS A 5 -13.71 38.96 32.72
CA LYS A 5 -12.72 38.01 32.17
C LYS A 5 -13.44 36.73 31.75
N LYS A 6 -13.30 36.33 30.48
CA LYS A 6 -13.71 35.00 30.00
C LYS A 6 -12.71 33.96 30.51
N VAL A 7 -13.22 32.90 31.12
CA VAL A 7 -12.44 31.71 31.51
C VAL A 7 -12.22 30.85 30.26
N PRO A 8 -11.01 30.33 30.00
CA PRO A 8 -10.81 29.39 28.89
C PRO A 8 -11.39 28.02 29.25
N GLU A 9 -12.35 27.55 28.47
CA GLU A 9 -12.88 26.20 28.54
C GLU A 9 -11.80 25.19 28.13
N LYS A 10 -11.56 24.20 28.99
CA LYS A 10 -10.66 23.08 28.72
C LYS A 10 -11.40 22.08 27.83
N ILE A 11 -10.94 21.92 26.59
CA ILE A 11 -11.37 20.87 25.68
C ILE A 11 -10.81 19.55 26.24
N ALA A 12 -11.68 18.69 26.76
CA ALA A 12 -11.33 17.32 27.11
C ALA A 12 -11.43 16.48 25.83
N GLU A 13 -10.30 16.24 25.17
CA GLU A 13 -10.18 15.18 24.17
C GLU A 13 -10.33 13.84 24.91
N THR A 14 -11.52 13.26 24.84
CA THR A 14 -11.74 11.87 25.23
C THR A 14 -11.42 10.99 24.02
N PRO A 15 -10.69 9.88 24.18
CA PRO A 15 -10.42 8.98 23.06
C PRO A 15 -11.75 8.38 22.59
N VAL A 16 -11.99 8.44 21.28
CA VAL A 16 -13.11 7.78 20.61
C VAL A 16 -12.98 6.28 20.84
N VAL A 17 -13.64 5.77 21.86
CA VAL A 17 -13.86 4.34 22.03
C VAL A 17 -14.98 3.97 21.06
N PHE A 18 -14.60 3.30 19.96
CA PHE A 18 -15.58 2.66 19.08
C PHE A 18 -16.26 1.55 19.87
N PHE A 19 -17.45 1.84 20.41
CA PHE A 19 -18.39 0.77 20.75
C PHE A 19 -18.97 0.28 19.43
N LEU A 20 -18.57 -0.90 18.99
CA LEU A 20 -19.31 -1.65 17.98
C LEU A 20 -20.72 -1.86 18.53
N LYS A 21 -21.65 -1.02 18.09
CA LYS A 21 -23.08 -1.18 18.38
C LYS A 21 -23.54 -2.37 17.54
N ILE A 22 -23.42 -3.56 18.11
CA ILE A 22 -24.00 -4.79 17.56
C ILE A 22 -25.49 -4.50 17.44
N SER A 23 -25.98 -4.43 16.20
CA SER A 23 -27.41 -4.27 15.96
C SER A 23 -28.10 -5.54 16.43
N GLU A 24 -29.07 -5.39 17.34
CA GLU A 24 -29.97 -6.45 17.81
C GLU A 24 -30.95 -6.88 16.71
N LYS A 25 -30.44 -7.19 15.52
CA LYS A 25 -31.18 -8.07 14.62
C LYS A 25 -30.91 -9.46 15.15
N GLU A 26 -31.97 -10.15 15.54
CA GLU A 26 -31.95 -11.54 15.98
C GLU A 26 -31.46 -12.45 14.84
N GLU A 27 -30.16 -12.45 14.58
CA GLU A 27 -29.51 -13.58 13.95
C GLU A 27 -29.53 -14.69 14.99
N GLN A 28 -30.40 -15.68 14.78
CA GLN A 28 -30.44 -16.88 15.60
C GLN A 28 -29.03 -17.47 15.61
N VAL A 29 -28.32 -17.35 16.73
CA VAL A 29 -27.00 -17.95 16.91
C VAL A 29 -27.18 -19.46 16.86
N ILE A 30 -26.83 -20.05 15.72
CA ILE A 30 -26.87 -21.49 15.54
C ILE A 30 -25.80 -22.09 16.47
N PRO A 31 -26.15 -23.07 17.33
CA PRO A 31 -25.19 -23.65 18.26
C PRO A 31 -24.02 -24.31 17.50
N VAL A 32 -22.82 -24.20 18.08
CA VAL A 32 -21.48 -24.56 17.56
C VAL A 32 -21.33 -26.04 17.09
N GLY A 33 -22.40 -26.83 17.09
CA GLY A 33 -22.43 -28.23 16.65
C GLY A 33 -23.17 -28.51 15.33
N GLN A 34 -23.89 -27.54 14.75
CA GLN A 34 -24.38 -27.70 13.37
C GLN A 34 -23.28 -27.22 12.42
N THR A 35 -22.38 -28.13 12.05
CA THR A 35 -21.39 -27.86 11.02
C THR A 35 -22.13 -27.66 9.70
N THR A 36 -22.45 -26.42 9.32
CA THR A 36 -22.41 -26.09 7.90
C THR A 36 -20.97 -26.34 7.49
N SER A 37 -20.78 -27.33 6.61
CA SER A 37 -19.44 -27.70 6.19
C SER A 37 -18.76 -26.44 5.65
N TYR A 38 -17.49 -26.20 5.99
CA TYR A 38 -16.75 -25.05 5.47
C TYR A 38 -16.83 -24.96 3.93
N SER A 39 -16.97 -26.10 3.26
CA SER A 39 -17.24 -26.19 1.82
C SER A 39 -18.57 -25.53 1.42
N GLU A 40 -19.65 -25.66 2.19
CA GLU A 40 -20.96 -25.06 1.88
C GLU A 40 -20.94 -23.53 2.02
N ILE A 41 -20.19 -23.00 3.00
CA ILE A 41 -20.01 -21.56 3.16
C ILE A 41 -19.22 -20.99 1.98
N LEU A 42 -18.15 -21.69 1.57
CA LEU A 42 -17.40 -21.33 0.37
C LEU A 42 -18.28 -21.40 -0.88
N ASP A 43 -19.06 -22.47 -1.05
CA ASP A 43 -19.95 -22.64 -2.20
C ASP A 43 -21.02 -21.55 -2.25
N ASN A 44 -21.58 -21.14 -1.12
CA ASN A 44 -22.57 -20.06 -1.08
C ASN A 44 -21.96 -18.69 -1.44
N SER A 45 -20.74 -18.39 -0.96
CA SER A 45 -20.03 -17.15 -1.36
C SER A 45 -19.73 -17.12 -2.87
N VAL A 46 -19.36 -18.26 -3.44
CA VAL A 46 -19.08 -18.39 -4.88
C VAL A 46 -20.38 -18.31 -5.71
N LYS A 47 -21.47 -18.90 -5.23
CA LYS A 47 -22.79 -18.84 -5.89
C LYS A 47 -23.31 -17.40 -5.99
N GLN A 48 -23.23 -16.62 -4.91
CA GLN A 48 -23.68 -15.22 -4.90
C GLN A 48 -22.97 -14.36 -5.97
N ASP A 49 -21.65 -14.51 -6.11
CA ASP A 49 -20.89 -13.81 -7.15
C ASP A 49 -21.29 -14.24 -8.58
N THR A 50 -21.60 -15.53 -8.78
CA THR A 50 -22.01 -16.05 -10.10
C THR A 50 -23.45 -15.70 -10.48
N GLU A 51 -24.35 -15.50 -9.51
CA GLU A 51 -25.75 -15.15 -9.76
C GLU A 51 -25.90 -13.70 -10.23
N ARG A 52 -25.06 -12.78 -9.73
CA ARG A 52 -25.10 -11.35 -10.09
C ARG A 52 -24.87 -11.12 -11.59
N PHE A 53 -24.01 -11.91 -12.22
CA PHE A 53 -23.57 -11.72 -13.61
C PHE A 53 -23.79 -12.99 -14.45
N SER A 54 -25.03 -13.49 -14.49
CA SER A 54 -25.34 -14.69 -15.27
C SER A 54 -25.22 -14.45 -16.79
N ALA A 55 -24.70 -15.45 -17.50
CA ALA A 55 -24.48 -15.39 -18.95
C ALA A 55 -25.77 -15.11 -19.75
N THR A 56 -26.93 -15.52 -19.25
CA THR A 56 -28.24 -15.28 -19.88
C THR A 56 -28.60 -13.81 -19.89
N ILE A 57 -28.31 -13.07 -18.81
CA ILE A 57 -28.60 -11.64 -18.69
C ILE A 57 -27.66 -10.82 -19.60
N LEU A 58 -26.43 -11.29 -19.79
CA LEU A 58 -25.37 -10.56 -20.49
C LEU A 58 -25.37 -10.79 -22.01
N ARG A 59 -26.13 -11.78 -22.51
CA ARG A 59 -26.24 -12.07 -23.94
C ARG A 59 -26.63 -10.86 -24.81
N PRO A 60 -27.64 -10.05 -24.48
CA PRO A 60 -27.97 -8.86 -25.27
C PRO A 60 -26.84 -7.81 -25.30
N LEU A 61 -26.00 -7.74 -24.25
CA LEU A 61 -24.85 -6.82 -24.25
C LEU A 61 -23.79 -7.21 -25.28
N LEU A 62 -23.56 -8.51 -25.43
CA LEU A 62 -22.54 -9.04 -26.34
C LEU A 62 -22.84 -8.72 -27.81
N GLU A 63 -24.10 -8.59 -28.18
CA GLU A 63 -24.49 -8.29 -29.57
C GLU A 63 -24.14 -6.85 -29.97
N HIS A 64 -24.06 -5.94 -29.00
CA HIS A 64 -23.86 -4.51 -29.24
C HIS A 64 -22.41 -4.05 -29.00
N ILE A 65 -21.50 -4.94 -28.59
CA ILE A 65 -20.09 -4.61 -28.29
C ILE A 65 -19.19 -5.17 -29.40
N HIS A 66 -18.45 -4.30 -30.07
CA HIS A 66 -17.54 -4.69 -31.15
C HIS A 66 -16.08 -4.50 -30.76
N ASP A 67 -15.42 -5.53 -30.23
CA ASP A 67 -14.00 -5.45 -29.81
C ASP A 67 -13.26 -6.80 -29.84
N GLU A 68 -11.93 -6.72 -29.81
CA GLU A 68 -11.03 -7.83 -29.50
C GLU A 68 -11.21 -8.31 -28.05
N LYS A 69 -11.25 -9.63 -27.85
CA LYS A 69 -11.38 -10.25 -26.52
C LYS A 69 -10.01 -10.45 -25.91
N TYR A 70 -9.87 -10.08 -24.64
CA TYR A 70 -8.67 -10.41 -23.86
C TYR A 70 -8.69 -11.89 -23.48
N SER A 71 -7.52 -12.50 -23.29
CA SER A 71 -7.40 -13.89 -22.81
C SER A 71 -8.08 -14.05 -21.44
N GLU A 72 -8.69 -15.21 -21.18
CA GLU A 72 -9.36 -15.53 -19.92
C GLU A 72 -8.44 -15.43 -18.69
N HIS A 73 -7.12 -15.49 -18.89
CA HIS A 73 -6.12 -15.37 -17.81
C HIS A 73 -5.74 -13.91 -17.49
N THR A 74 -6.23 -12.94 -18.26
CA THR A 74 -5.94 -11.53 -18.00
C THR A 74 -6.66 -11.04 -16.74
N ALA A 75 -5.91 -10.40 -15.86
CA ALA A 75 -6.45 -9.80 -14.65
C ALA A 75 -7.30 -8.56 -14.97
N CYS A 76 -8.18 -8.21 -14.04
CA CYS A 76 -8.92 -6.94 -14.07
C CYS A 76 -7.94 -5.75 -13.95
N PHE A 77 -8.14 -4.73 -14.76
CA PHE A 77 -7.25 -3.55 -14.80
C PHE A 77 -7.38 -2.65 -13.55
N TRP A 78 -8.45 -2.81 -12.77
CA TRP A 78 -8.62 -2.10 -11.48
C TRP A 78 -8.14 -2.93 -10.28
N CYS A 79 -8.78 -4.06 -10.01
CA CYS A 79 -8.50 -4.86 -8.81
C CYS A 79 -7.27 -5.77 -8.96
N CYS A 80 -6.64 -5.86 -10.14
CA CYS A 80 -5.44 -6.65 -10.41
C CYS A 80 -5.56 -8.15 -10.11
N HIS A 81 -6.78 -8.69 -10.01
CA HIS A 81 -7.03 -10.11 -9.79
C HIS A 81 -7.67 -10.76 -11.03
N GLN A 82 -7.40 -12.05 -11.20
CA GLN A 82 -8.12 -12.88 -12.16
C GLN A 82 -9.57 -13.04 -11.73
N PHE A 83 -10.45 -13.22 -12.70
CA PHE A 83 -11.86 -13.43 -12.46
C PHE A 83 -12.41 -14.45 -13.43
N THR A 84 -13.30 -15.29 -12.92
CA THR A 84 -14.05 -16.26 -13.68
C THR A 84 -15.41 -15.64 -13.97
N GLY A 85 -15.64 -15.23 -15.21
CA GLY A 85 -16.91 -14.60 -15.59
C GLY A 85 -16.80 -13.74 -16.83
N PHE A 86 -17.84 -12.95 -17.05
CA PHE A 86 -17.90 -12.01 -18.17
C PHE A 86 -16.92 -10.85 -18.00
N GLN A 87 -16.23 -10.49 -19.08
CA GLN A 87 -15.33 -9.35 -19.12
C GLN A 87 -16.13 -8.07 -19.39
N PHE A 88 -16.17 -7.18 -18.39
CA PHE A 88 -16.73 -5.85 -18.56
C PHE A 88 -15.71 -4.92 -19.21
N LYS A 89 -16.21 -3.99 -20.02
CA LYS A 89 -15.40 -3.02 -20.77
C LYS A 89 -15.96 -1.60 -20.61
N ILE A 90 -15.09 -0.60 -20.72
CA ILE A 90 -15.48 0.81 -20.69
C ILE A 90 -15.85 1.25 -22.11
N PRO A 91 -17.06 1.76 -22.36
CA PRO A 91 -17.42 2.30 -23.68
C PRO A 91 -16.72 3.63 -23.94
N VAL A 92 -16.03 3.72 -25.08
CA VAL A 92 -15.29 4.91 -25.53
C VAL A 92 -16.15 5.80 -26.42
N SER A 93 -16.82 5.18 -27.40
CA SER A 93 -17.73 5.88 -28.30
C SER A 93 -18.90 4.99 -28.72
N TYR A 94 -20.04 5.61 -29.00
CA TYR A 94 -21.26 4.94 -29.44
C TYR A 94 -21.58 5.29 -30.88
N ASN A 95 -21.74 4.28 -31.73
CA ASN A 95 -22.13 4.46 -33.12
C ASN A 95 -23.64 4.25 -33.27
N THR A 96 -24.38 5.35 -33.42
CA THR A 96 -25.84 5.35 -33.51
C THR A 96 -26.37 4.57 -34.73
N TYR A 97 -25.65 4.52 -35.85
CA TYR A 97 -26.14 3.87 -37.07
C TYR A 97 -26.12 2.34 -37.00
N LYS A 98 -25.15 1.78 -36.27
CA LYS A 98 -24.98 0.34 -36.09
C LYS A 98 -25.48 -0.15 -34.73
N GLU A 99 -25.87 0.78 -33.86
CA GLU A 99 -26.20 0.53 -32.45
C GLU A 99 -25.06 -0.19 -31.69
N THR A 100 -23.81 0.01 -32.13
CA THR A 100 -22.64 -0.64 -31.56
C THR A 100 -21.81 0.30 -30.70
N TYR A 101 -21.26 -0.24 -29.61
CA TYR A 101 -20.28 0.40 -28.76
C TYR A 101 -18.87 -0.04 -29.15
N THR A 102 -17.95 0.92 -29.18
CA THR A 102 -16.51 0.66 -29.15
C THR A 102 -16.06 0.72 -27.70
N CYS A 103 -15.43 -0.33 -27.19
CA CYS A 103 -15.08 -0.39 -25.77
C CYS A 103 -13.59 -0.72 -25.58
N GLU A 104 -13.08 -0.39 -24.39
CA GLU A 104 -11.70 -0.66 -24.02
C GLU A 104 -11.62 -1.24 -22.61
N GLY A 105 -10.54 -1.97 -22.36
CA GLY A 105 -10.21 -2.52 -21.05
C GLY A 105 -10.79 -3.90 -20.74
N ASN A 106 -10.38 -4.43 -19.59
CA ASN A 106 -10.80 -5.72 -19.08
C ASN A 106 -11.10 -5.61 -17.58
N PHE A 107 -12.36 -5.76 -17.19
CA PHE A 107 -12.80 -5.54 -15.81
C PHE A 107 -13.72 -6.66 -15.30
N CYS A 108 -13.69 -6.89 -13.99
CA CYS A 108 -14.52 -7.89 -13.33
C CYS A 108 -15.95 -7.40 -13.03
N SER A 109 -16.17 -6.09 -12.94
CA SER A 109 -17.48 -5.46 -12.68
C SER A 109 -17.53 -4.05 -13.29
N PRO A 110 -18.72 -3.50 -13.56
CA PRO A 110 -18.84 -2.14 -14.07
C PRO A 110 -18.46 -1.06 -13.03
N GLU A 111 -18.45 -1.38 -11.74
CA GLU A 111 -17.91 -0.49 -10.70
C GLU A 111 -16.38 -0.36 -10.83
N CYS A 112 -15.69 -1.46 -11.15
CA CYS A 112 -14.26 -1.45 -11.44
C CYS A 112 -13.93 -0.68 -12.73
N CYS A 113 -14.79 -0.78 -13.75
CA CYS A 113 -14.71 0.07 -14.94
C CYS A 113 -14.79 1.55 -14.56
N LEU A 114 -15.75 1.92 -13.72
CA LEU A 114 -16.01 3.29 -13.31
C LEU A 114 -14.82 3.85 -12.50
N SER A 115 -14.27 3.10 -11.54
CA SER A 115 -13.09 3.58 -10.79
C SER A 115 -11.85 3.74 -11.65
N HIS A 116 -11.63 2.84 -12.61
CA HIS A 116 -10.52 2.99 -13.55
C HIS A 116 -10.70 4.25 -14.43
N LEU A 117 -11.93 4.53 -14.85
CA LEU A 117 -12.25 5.75 -15.59
C LEU A 117 -11.94 7.02 -14.77
N TYR A 118 -12.26 7.02 -13.46
CA TYR A 118 -11.98 8.16 -12.59
C TYR A 118 -10.52 8.28 -12.14
N ALA A 119 -9.77 7.18 -12.16
CA ALA A 119 -8.34 7.20 -11.85
C ALA A 119 -7.46 7.65 -13.03
N ASP A 120 -7.99 7.62 -14.25
CA ASP A 120 -7.25 7.99 -15.45
C ASP A 120 -7.20 9.51 -15.63
N ASN A 121 -6.07 10.11 -15.24
CA ASN A 121 -5.83 11.55 -15.38
C ASN A 121 -5.44 11.98 -16.80
N THR A 122 -5.31 11.04 -17.75
CA THR A 122 -4.94 11.38 -19.13
C THR A 122 -6.13 11.87 -19.97
N VAL A 123 -7.33 11.49 -19.54
CA VAL A 123 -8.59 11.83 -20.21
C VAL A 123 -9.11 13.16 -19.67
N SER A 124 -9.64 14.01 -20.54
CA SER A 124 -10.28 15.26 -20.11
C SER A 124 -11.62 14.98 -19.41
N ASP A 125 -11.97 15.81 -18.43
CA ASP A 125 -13.21 15.68 -17.66
C ASP A 125 -14.45 15.47 -18.54
N ASN A 126 -14.57 16.22 -19.65
CA ASN A 126 -15.70 16.09 -20.59
C ASN A 126 -15.79 14.68 -21.19
N ASN A 127 -14.66 14.11 -21.61
CA ASN A 127 -14.62 12.76 -22.17
C ASN A 127 -14.88 11.71 -21.08
N GLN A 128 -14.42 11.96 -19.85
CA GLN A 128 -14.69 11.12 -18.70
C GLN A 128 -16.19 11.08 -18.39
N TRP A 129 -16.86 12.23 -18.30
CA TRP A 129 -18.31 12.32 -18.11
C TRP A 129 -19.09 11.66 -19.26
N TYR A 130 -18.62 11.83 -20.50
CA TYR A 130 -19.22 11.18 -21.67
C TYR A 130 -19.15 9.65 -21.56
N ARG A 131 -17.96 9.10 -21.30
CA ARG A 131 -17.75 7.65 -21.13
C ARG A 131 -18.53 7.10 -19.94
N HIS A 132 -18.60 7.84 -18.83
CA HIS A 132 -19.43 7.50 -17.68
C HIS A 132 -20.93 7.39 -18.06
N SER A 133 -21.44 8.34 -18.85
CA SER A 133 -22.83 8.32 -19.31
C SER A 133 -23.11 7.11 -20.22
N LEU A 134 -22.17 6.74 -21.09
CA LEU A 134 -22.27 5.56 -21.94
C LEU A 134 -22.23 4.27 -21.11
N LEU A 135 -21.39 4.22 -20.08
CA LEU A 135 -21.28 3.08 -19.16
C LEU A 135 -22.59 2.84 -18.43
N ILE A 136 -23.22 3.90 -17.90
CA ILE A 136 -24.55 3.80 -17.27
C ILE A 136 -25.60 3.35 -18.28
N LYS A 137 -25.57 3.89 -19.51
CA LYS A 137 -26.52 3.46 -20.55
C LYS A 137 -26.38 1.97 -20.88
N LEU A 138 -25.14 1.47 -20.91
CA LEU A 138 -24.84 0.09 -21.29
C LEU A 138 -25.13 -0.88 -20.14
N TYR A 139 -24.63 -0.62 -18.91
CA TYR A 139 -24.73 -1.56 -17.79
C TYR A 139 -25.82 -1.22 -16.77
N GLY A 140 -26.49 -0.07 -16.88
CA GLY A 140 -27.45 0.42 -15.89
C GLY A 140 -28.62 -0.53 -15.64
N PHE A 141 -29.03 -1.33 -16.63
CA PHE A 141 -30.11 -2.31 -16.45
C PHE A 141 -29.74 -3.47 -15.50
N LEU A 142 -28.44 -3.70 -15.24
CA LEU A 142 -27.98 -4.73 -14.29
C LEU A 142 -28.17 -4.30 -12.83
N TYR A 143 -28.41 -3.01 -12.59
CA TYR A 143 -28.48 -2.41 -11.27
C TYR A 143 -29.85 -1.81 -11.00
N LYS A 144 -30.29 -1.88 -9.74
CA LYS A 144 -31.48 -1.13 -9.27
C LYS A 144 -31.10 0.30 -8.89
N ASP A 145 -29.92 0.45 -8.29
CA ASP A 145 -29.35 1.71 -7.83
C ASP A 145 -28.31 2.23 -8.83
N PRO A 146 -27.95 3.52 -8.80
CA PRO A 146 -26.86 4.04 -9.63
C PRO A 146 -25.55 3.31 -9.33
N ILE A 147 -24.76 3.06 -10.37
CA ILE A 147 -23.46 2.38 -10.26
C ILE A 147 -22.49 3.29 -9.48
N SER A 148 -22.00 2.80 -8.35
CA SER A 148 -20.98 3.48 -7.54
C SER A 148 -19.56 3.09 -8.00
N PRO A 149 -18.54 3.97 -7.87
CA PRO A 149 -17.15 3.57 -8.06
C PRO A 149 -16.75 2.46 -7.09
N ALA A 150 -16.03 1.47 -7.60
CA ALA A 150 -15.30 0.55 -6.77
C ALA A 150 -14.29 1.26 -5.85
N PRO A 151 -14.04 0.72 -4.65
CA PRO A 151 -13.09 1.33 -3.74
C PRO A 151 -11.67 1.34 -4.31
N PRO A 152 -10.81 2.23 -3.78
CA PRO A 152 -9.40 2.31 -4.13
C PRO A 152 -8.71 0.94 -4.04
N ARG A 153 -7.89 0.62 -5.04
CA ARG A 153 -7.16 -0.66 -5.08
C ARG A 153 -6.19 -0.81 -3.92
N GLU A 154 -5.75 0.30 -3.32
CA GLU A 154 -4.90 0.33 -2.13
C GLU A 154 -5.51 -0.44 -0.93
N LEU A 155 -6.83 -0.62 -0.88
CA LEU A 155 -7.50 -1.40 0.17
C LEU A 155 -7.25 -2.91 0.06
N LEU A 156 -6.82 -3.41 -1.10
CA LEU A 156 -6.50 -4.82 -1.28
C LEU A 156 -5.19 -5.17 -0.56
N ARG A 157 -5.15 -6.35 0.04
CA ARG A 157 -3.93 -6.93 0.65
C ARG A 157 -2.73 -6.96 -0.29
N LEU A 158 -2.96 -7.09 -1.60
CA LEU A 158 -1.91 -7.04 -2.62
C LEU A 158 -1.09 -5.74 -2.55
N PHE A 159 -1.73 -4.62 -2.18
CA PHE A 159 -1.10 -3.31 -2.05
C PHE A 159 -0.80 -2.93 -0.59
N GLY A 160 -1.05 -3.84 0.36
CA GLY A 160 -0.87 -3.61 1.80
C GLY A 160 -2.12 -3.13 2.54
N GLY A 161 -3.29 -3.16 1.89
CA GLY A 161 -4.57 -2.84 2.53
C GLY A 161 -5.16 -3.98 3.37
N PRO A 162 -6.26 -3.72 4.10
CA PRO A 162 -6.85 -4.68 5.03
C PRO A 162 -7.72 -5.77 4.36
N LEU A 163 -8.27 -5.50 3.17
CA LEU A 163 -9.28 -6.34 2.55
C LEU A 163 -8.69 -7.44 1.67
N ASP A 164 -9.27 -8.63 1.76
CA ASP A 164 -9.04 -9.69 0.79
C ASP A 164 -9.88 -9.48 -0.49
N ILE A 165 -9.53 -10.14 -1.59
CA ILE A 165 -10.24 -9.97 -2.88
C ILE A 165 -11.72 -10.35 -2.79
N LYS A 166 -12.05 -11.37 -2.00
CA LYS A 166 -13.44 -11.80 -1.80
C LYS A 166 -14.24 -10.73 -1.07
N GLN A 167 -13.68 -10.21 0.03
CA GLN A 167 -14.28 -9.12 0.81
C GLN A 167 -14.43 -7.85 -0.02
N PHE A 168 -13.45 -7.55 -0.88
CA PHE A 168 -13.52 -6.42 -1.80
C PHE A 168 -14.70 -6.55 -2.79
N ARG A 169 -14.94 -7.73 -3.35
CA ARG A 169 -16.07 -7.97 -4.27
C ARG A 169 -17.41 -8.06 -3.54
N GLU A 170 -17.42 -8.55 -2.32
CA GLU A 170 -18.62 -8.57 -1.47
C GLU A 170 -19.05 -7.15 -1.11
N PHE A 171 -18.09 -6.27 -0.78
CA PHE A 171 -18.36 -4.85 -0.52
C PHE A 171 -19.05 -4.18 -1.71
N LEU A 172 -18.57 -4.46 -2.92
CA LEU A 172 -19.16 -4.00 -4.18
C LEU A 172 -20.60 -4.49 -4.41
N ALA A 173 -20.99 -5.64 -3.83
CA ALA A 173 -22.33 -6.18 -3.98
C ALA A 173 -23.29 -5.65 -2.90
N GLY A 174 -22.79 -5.42 -1.69
CA GLY A 174 -23.63 -5.09 -0.53
C GLY A 174 -23.92 -3.60 -0.35
N THR A 175 -22.94 -2.73 -0.60
CA THR A 175 -23.02 -1.31 -0.19
C THR A 175 -22.57 -0.35 -1.28
N ASN A 176 -23.36 0.67 -1.56
CA ASN A 176 -23.02 1.76 -2.50
C ASN A 176 -22.21 2.88 -1.84
N GLU A 177 -21.51 2.59 -0.74
CA GLU A 177 -20.75 3.59 0.01
C GLU A 177 -19.41 3.89 -0.66
N ILE A 178 -19.08 5.18 -0.76
CA ILE A 178 -17.81 5.63 -1.34
C ILE A 178 -16.75 5.62 -0.24
N ILE A 179 -15.73 4.78 -0.40
CA ILE A 179 -14.58 4.74 0.51
C ILE A 179 -13.49 5.66 -0.03
N LEU A 180 -13.11 6.64 0.77
CA LEU A 180 -11.91 7.46 0.55
C LEU A 180 -10.74 6.83 1.30
N SER A 181 -9.71 6.41 0.56
CA SER A 181 -8.45 5.92 1.14
C SER A 181 -7.34 6.88 0.79
N GLU A 182 -6.76 7.52 1.78
CA GLU A 182 -5.56 8.34 1.61
C GLU A 182 -4.33 7.51 1.97
N MET A 183 -3.28 7.60 1.15
CA MET A 183 -2.00 6.97 1.49
C MET A 183 -1.36 7.69 2.68
N PRO A 184 -0.88 6.95 3.70
CA PRO A 184 -0.19 7.57 4.82
C PRO A 184 1.12 8.22 4.34
N PRO A 185 1.49 9.42 4.82
CA PRO A 185 2.73 10.06 4.42
C PRO A 185 3.94 9.28 4.92
N ILE A 186 4.85 8.93 4.02
CA ILE A 186 6.13 8.29 4.38
C ILE A 186 7.10 9.39 4.82
N ARG A 187 7.47 9.40 6.11
CA ARG A 187 8.55 10.26 6.61
C ARG A 187 9.88 9.54 6.48
N THR A 188 10.68 9.91 5.48
CA THR A 188 12.07 9.45 5.38
C THR A 188 12.89 10.10 6.49
N VAL A 189 13.36 9.29 7.45
CA VAL A 189 14.33 9.75 8.44
C VAL A 189 15.71 9.53 7.84
N PHE A 190 16.37 10.61 7.42
CA PHE A 190 17.78 10.54 7.08
C PHE A 190 18.57 10.31 8.37
N PRO A 191 19.34 9.22 8.48
CA PRO A 191 20.20 9.03 9.65
C PRO A 191 21.29 10.10 9.63
N SER A 192 21.23 11.05 10.55
CA SER A 192 22.35 11.96 10.79
C SER A 192 23.37 11.25 11.67
N MET A 193 24.58 11.07 11.15
CA MET A 193 25.71 10.66 11.97
C MET A 193 26.29 11.90 12.65
N ASN A 194 26.34 11.91 13.98
CA ASN A 194 27.12 12.90 14.71
C ASN A 194 28.62 12.61 14.46
N ILE A 195 29.21 13.28 13.48
CA ILE A 195 30.66 13.21 13.19
C ILE A 195 31.47 14.01 14.22
N GLN A 196 30.83 14.54 15.26
CA GLN A 196 31.52 15.06 16.43
C GLN A 196 32.08 13.88 17.24
N GLY A 197 33.12 13.25 16.71
CA GLY A 197 34.10 12.61 17.59
C GLY A 197 34.59 13.66 18.60
N PRO A 198 35.01 13.27 19.81
CA PRO A 198 35.63 14.24 20.71
C PRO A 198 36.73 14.93 19.91
N LEU A 199 36.66 16.25 19.80
CA LEU A 199 37.81 17.07 19.45
C LEU A 199 38.84 16.80 20.55
N ARG A 200 39.52 15.65 20.51
CA ARG A 200 40.81 15.53 21.16
C ARG A 200 41.58 16.65 20.52
N ASP A 201 42.00 17.62 21.32
CA ASP A 201 42.92 18.64 20.92
C ASP A 201 44.07 17.94 20.18
N ILE A 202 43.96 17.90 18.85
CA ILE A 202 45.09 17.60 18.01
C ILE A 202 45.94 18.83 18.26
N LYS A 203 46.82 18.75 19.26
CA LYS A 203 47.88 19.72 19.48
C LYS A 203 48.69 19.68 18.20
N LYS A 204 48.27 20.52 17.25
CA LYS A 204 48.83 20.67 15.90
C LYS A 204 50.30 21.08 15.95
N TYR A 205 50.79 21.41 17.13
CA TYR A 205 52.14 21.81 17.41
C TYR A 205 52.55 21.28 18.79
N VAL A 206 53.55 20.39 18.80
CA VAL A 206 54.33 20.08 20.00
C VAL A 206 55.62 20.87 19.85
N SER A 207 55.85 21.87 20.70
CA SER A 207 57.11 22.62 20.72
C SER A 207 58.25 21.67 21.05
N LEU A 208 59.09 21.40 20.06
CA LEU A 208 60.30 20.60 20.19
C LEU A 208 61.37 21.43 20.91
N ALA A 209 61.27 21.54 22.23
CA ALA A 209 62.40 22.00 23.03
C ALA A 209 63.50 20.93 22.97
N ASN A 210 64.77 21.34 22.92
CA ASN A 210 65.90 20.40 22.91
C ASN A 210 65.84 19.43 24.10
N ASP A 211 65.42 19.90 25.28
CA ASP A 211 65.24 19.07 26.48
C ASP A 211 64.19 17.95 26.31
N VAL A 212 63.15 18.19 25.51
CA VAL A 212 62.10 17.19 25.23
C VAL A 212 62.59 16.21 24.18
N ILE A 213 63.36 16.68 23.20
CA ILE A 213 64.03 15.82 22.21
C ILE A 213 65.04 14.91 22.89
N ASP A 214 65.85 15.43 23.82
CA ASP A 214 66.85 14.65 24.55
C ASP A 214 66.18 13.58 25.42
N LYS A 215 65.13 13.93 26.16
CA LYS A 215 64.33 12.95 26.94
C LYS A 215 63.64 11.91 26.05
N ALA A 216 63.14 12.29 24.89
CA ALA A 216 62.57 11.36 23.92
C ALA A 216 63.65 10.43 23.33
N SER A 217 64.85 10.96 23.04
CA SER A 217 65.96 10.18 22.52
C SER A 217 66.48 9.15 23.53
N GLU A 218 66.42 9.46 24.83
CA GLU A 218 66.83 8.55 25.90
C GLU A 218 65.79 7.45 26.19
N SER A 219 64.51 7.76 26.03
CA SER A 219 63.39 6.85 26.30
C SER A 219 63.03 5.95 25.12
N LEU A 220 63.22 6.42 23.88
CA LEU A 220 62.95 5.66 22.66
C LEU A 220 64.15 4.82 22.20
N ARG A 221 65.32 4.98 22.82
CA ARG A 221 66.41 4.01 22.68
C ARG A 221 66.03 2.73 23.40
N LEU A 222 65.99 1.61 22.67
CA LEU A 222 65.78 0.27 23.23
C LEU A 222 66.84 0.01 24.31
N LYS A 223 66.44 0.12 25.59
CA LYS A 223 67.25 -0.25 26.75
C LYS A 223 66.80 -1.62 27.24
N ARG A 224 67.73 -2.55 27.39
CA ARG A 224 67.47 -3.81 28.08
C ARG A 224 67.27 -3.54 29.56
N SER A 225 66.22 -4.10 30.15
CA SER A 225 65.94 -4.01 31.59
C SER A 225 66.84 -4.91 32.44
N LYS A 226 67.51 -5.90 31.83
CA LYS A 226 68.39 -6.87 32.50
C LYS A 226 69.84 -6.75 32.01
N PRO A 227 70.85 -6.91 32.89
CA PRO A 227 72.25 -6.97 32.48
C PRO A 227 72.50 -8.20 31.59
N LEU A 228 73.41 -8.08 30.63
CA LEU A 228 73.83 -9.19 29.77
C LEU A 228 74.58 -10.21 30.64
N GLN A 229 74.25 -11.48 30.47
CA GLN A 229 75.03 -12.56 31.07
C GLN A 229 76.37 -12.64 30.36
N GLN A 230 77.45 -12.22 31.04
CA GLN A 230 78.79 -12.12 30.47
C GLN A 230 79.40 -13.47 30.05
N ASN A 231 78.86 -14.58 30.55
CA ASN A 231 79.40 -15.92 30.33
C ASN A 231 78.78 -16.69 29.14
N VAL A 232 77.86 -16.07 28.38
CA VAL A 232 77.26 -16.71 27.20
C VAL A 232 77.59 -15.87 25.96
N GLN A 233 78.20 -16.51 24.95
CA GLN A 233 78.51 -15.86 23.68
C GLN A 233 77.22 -15.62 22.90
N THR A 234 76.69 -14.41 22.95
CA THR A 234 75.54 -13.99 22.13
C THR A 234 75.99 -13.34 20.83
N ILE A 235 75.15 -13.39 19.80
CA ILE A 235 75.38 -12.82 18.46
C ILE A 235 75.76 -11.32 18.53
N ASP A 236 75.32 -10.60 19.56
CA ASP A 236 75.68 -9.20 19.80
C ASP A 236 77.19 -8.96 19.98
N MET A 237 77.95 -9.95 20.47
CA MET A 237 79.42 -9.85 20.59
C MET A 237 80.13 -9.91 19.23
N CYS A 238 79.47 -10.41 18.19
CA CYS A 238 80.02 -10.50 16.84
C CYS A 238 79.87 -9.20 16.04
N ILE A 239 78.98 -8.30 16.46
CA ILE A 239 78.77 -7.00 15.80
C ILE A 239 79.68 -5.96 16.48
N LYS A 240 80.96 -5.97 16.12
CA LYS A 240 81.86 -4.86 16.44
C LYS A 240 81.57 -3.69 15.51
N ARG A 241 81.49 -2.49 16.08
CA ARG A 241 81.39 -1.22 15.33
C ARG A 241 82.66 -0.92 14.57
#